data_AF-A0A522BV48-F1
#
_entry.id   AF-A0A522BV48-F1
#
_cell.length_a   1.000
_cell.length_b   1.000
_cell.length_c   1.000
_cell.angle_alpha   90.00
_cell.angle_beta   90.00
_cell.angle_gamma   90.00
#
_symmetry.space_group_name_H-M   'P 1'
#
loop_
_entity.id
_entity.type
_entity.pdbx_description
1 polymer ?
#
loop_
_entity_poly.entity_id
_entity_poly.type
_entity_poly.pdbx_seq_one_letter_code
_entity_poly.pdbx_strand_id
1 'polypeptide(L)'
;MRRLTTCVVLAVALTTAACGSTVAPVPGAAGVQGTSGDGLGLPEGQLPDGIGGPTSPLASGAEAPGSAGVETGSASGPRAGVAAPGAPAAGGSAATGGPAATSVNGRGVTGTTLTIGAAIASGTEAVGNAFGISGAGSIPEEKMWQAVVTDVNRTGGVLGRKLVFYNHGIDFASYVANPAQTYGEICADFKDDHPVFAAFIYIADPDLRSCLAKMGSPFVVYGSFSTMPEAAFREHGGSYLYAPSGISHERLADLFVQSLLANDFTQKWNTTSGGPGIEPTKLGVIHADTPDQNNLYAAYRRELAKRGWTFADTVTYSGS
;
A
#
# COMPACT_ATOMS: atom_id res chain seq x y z
N MET A 1 46.61 -35.26 -16.38
CA MET A 1 47.28 -34.03 -16.88
C MET A 1 46.72 -32.87 -16.07
N ARG A 2 47.34 -32.44 -14.95
CA ARG A 2 48.24 -31.25 -14.82
C ARG A 2 47.72 -30.07 -15.68
N ARG A 3 47.32 -28.91 -15.13
CA ARG A 3 48.10 -28.01 -14.25
C ARG A 3 47.25 -26.98 -13.45
N LEU A 4 47.67 -26.78 -12.19
CA LEU A 4 47.91 -25.55 -11.39
C LEU A 4 46.90 -24.37 -11.41
N THR A 5 46.27 -23.95 -10.30
CA THR A 5 46.78 -23.31 -9.05
C THR A 5 47.28 -21.87 -9.23
N THR A 6 46.46 -20.89 -8.82
CA THR A 6 46.94 -19.63 -8.23
C THR A 6 45.98 -19.18 -7.12
N CYS A 7 46.45 -19.29 -5.87
CA CYS A 7 45.91 -18.62 -4.70
C CYS A 7 46.36 -17.16 -4.69
N VAL A 8 45.47 -16.24 -4.35
CA VAL A 8 45.85 -14.95 -3.72
C VAL A 8 44.96 -14.76 -2.51
N VAL A 9 45.59 -14.83 -1.34
CA VAL A 9 45.10 -14.40 -0.03
C VAL A 9 45.70 -13.02 0.21
N LEU A 10 44.88 -12.04 0.57
CA LEU A 10 45.20 -10.81 1.35
C LEU A 10 43.93 -9.93 1.30
N ALA A 11 43.46 -9.22 2.31
CA ALA A 11 43.76 -9.08 3.73
C ALA A 11 42.49 -8.46 4.35
N VAL A 12 42.18 -8.85 5.58
CA VAL A 12 41.11 -8.23 6.38
C VAL A 12 41.61 -6.86 6.86
N ALA A 13 40.84 -5.80 6.58
CA ALA A 13 40.92 -4.54 7.30
C ALA A 13 39.51 -4.21 7.83
N LEU A 14 39.35 -4.33 9.15
CA LEU A 14 38.26 -3.74 9.91
C LEU A 14 38.46 -2.21 9.96
N THR A 15 37.50 -1.44 9.47
CA THR A 15 37.27 -0.06 9.91
C THR A 15 35.78 0.27 9.92
N THR A 16 35.24 0.30 11.15
CA THR A 16 34.29 1.28 11.71
C THR A 16 33.16 1.85 10.84
N ALA A 17 31.94 1.60 11.31
CA ALA A 17 30.71 2.28 10.93
C ALA A 17 30.77 3.81 11.13
N ALA A 18 30.31 4.54 10.10
CA ALA A 18 29.69 5.85 10.23
C ALA A 18 28.81 6.09 8.98
N CYS A 19 27.51 5.84 9.10
CA CYS A 19 26.51 6.36 8.16
C CYS A 19 26.27 7.83 8.51
N GLY A 20 26.98 8.74 7.84
CA GLY A 20 26.72 10.17 7.85
C GLY A 20 26.81 10.69 6.43
N SER A 21 25.68 10.76 5.72
CA SER A 21 25.62 11.35 4.38
C SER A 21 25.49 12.87 4.50
N THR A 22 26.62 13.55 4.64
CA THR A 22 26.73 14.97 4.26
C THR A 22 26.94 15.04 2.75
N VAL A 23 25.97 15.63 2.04
CA VAL A 23 26.12 15.99 0.62
C VAL A 23 27.25 17.02 0.53
N ALA A 24 28.31 16.72 -0.23
CA ALA A 24 29.36 17.69 -0.50
C ALA A 24 28.80 18.82 -1.39
N PRO A 25 29.07 20.11 -1.09
CA PRO A 25 28.75 21.19 -2.00
C PRO A 25 29.60 21.04 -3.26
N VAL A 26 28.96 21.01 -4.43
CA VAL A 26 29.61 21.06 -5.73
C VAL A 26 30.15 22.48 -5.94
N PRO A 27 31.48 22.68 -6.07
CA PRO A 27 32.03 23.99 -6.40
C PRO A 27 32.02 24.13 -7.93
N GLY A 28 31.05 24.88 -8.45
CA GLY A 28 31.10 25.33 -9.85
C GLY A 28 29.76 25.39 -10.57
N ALA A 29 28.94 26.39 -10.24
CA ALA A 29 27.95 26.91 -11.18
C ALA A 29 27.78 28.41 -10.90
N ALA A 30 28.47 29.22 -11.69
CA ALA A 30 28.31 30.66 -11.69
C ALA A 30 27.00 31.03 -12.41
N GLY A 31 26.14 31.78 -11.72
CA GLY A 31 25.26 32.77 -12.34
C GLY A 31 23.85 32.33 -12.73
N VAL A 32 22.92 32.38 -11.77
CA VAL A 32 21.55 32.87 -12.01
C VAL A 32 21.13 33.68 -10.78
N GLN A 33 21.10 35.00 -10.89
CA GLN A 33 20.50 35.90 -9.91
C GLN A 33 18.98 35.78 -10.00
N GLY A 34 18.37 35.04 -9.06
CA GLY A 34 16.95 35.06 -8.78
C GLY A 34 16.68 35.90 -7.53
N THR A 35 15.83 36.90 -7.66
CA THR A 35 15.41 37.83 -6.59
C THR A 35 14.75 37.11 -5.42
N SER A 36 15.32 37.27 -4.23
CA SER A 36 14.83 36.77 -2.95
C SER A 36 13.50 37.42 -2.57
N GLY A 37 12.47 36.60 -2.40
CA GLY A 37 11.25 36.94 -1.67
C GLY A 37 11.30 36.34 -0.26
N ASP A 38 10.90 37.13 0.72
CA ASP A 38 10.95 36.82 2.15
C ASP A 38 10.21 35.52 2.54
N GLY A 39 10.91 34.62 3.23
CA GLY A 39 10.32 33.43 3.84
C GLY A 39 11.22 32.78 4.87
N LEU A 40 10.89 32.99 6.15
CA LEU A 40 11.35 32.23 7.34
C LEU A 40 12.86 32.27 7.67
N GLY A 41 13.39 33.47 7.93
CA GLY A 41 14.64 33.61 8.69
C GLY A 41 14.35 33.89 10.17
N LEU A 42 14.77 32.99 11.07
CA LEU A 42 14.98 33.35 12.48
C LEU A 42 16.22 34.26 12.57
N PRO A 43 16.22 35.32 13.41
CA PRO A 43 17.36 36.22 13.51
C PRO A 43 18.59 35.48 14.05
N GLU A 44 19.69 35.60 13.31
CA GLU A 44 21.02 35.16 13.68
C GLU A 44 21.55 36.03 14.82
N GLY A 45 21.75 35.47 16.00
CA GLY A 45 22.45 36.17 17.09
C GLY A 45 22.20 35.62 18.49
N GLN A 46 23.28 35.08 19.09
CA GLN A 46 23.45 34.66 20.49
C GLN A 46 22.76 33.36 20.94
N LEU A 47 23.50 32.25 20.79
CA LEU A 47 23.44 31.15 21.75
C LEU A 47 24.51 31.40 22.83
N PRO A 48 24.18 31.32 24.13
CA PRO A 48 25.18 31.39 25.19
C PRO A 48 26.00 30.10 25.22
N ASP A 49 27.33 30.27 25.23
CA ASP A 49 28.29 29.23 25.56
C ASP A 49 28.02 28.68 26.98
N GLY A 50 27.91 27.35 27.08
CA GLY A 50 28.08 26.65 28.34
C GLY A 50 26.83 25.95 28.87
N ILE A 51 26.58 24.72 28.38
CA ILE A 51 25.96 23.68 29.21
C ILE A 51 26.78 22.41 29.03
N GLY A 52 27.65 22.16 30.02
CA GLY A 52 28.30 20.87 30.21
C GLY A 52 27.25 19.81 30.47
N GLY A 53 27.38 18.67 29.79
CA GLY A 53 26.49 17.53 29.98
C GLY A 53 26.65 16.89 31.35
N PRO A 54 25.59 16.28 31.90
CA PRO A 54 25.73 15.21 32.87
C PRO A 54 25.67 13.87 32.15
N THR A 55 26.80 13.17 32.14
CA THR A 55 26.82 11.71 32.07
C THR A 55 26.12 11.16 33.29
N SER A 56 25.07 10.35 33.12
CA SER A 56 24.64 9.40 34.14
C SER A 56 23.98 8.17 33.50
N PRO A 57 24.14 6.99 34.14
CA PRO A 57 24.07 5.70 33.48
C PRO A 57 22.64 5.17 33.34
N LEU A 58 22.41 4.34 32.31
CA LEU A 58 21.25 3.46 32.24
C LEU A 58 21.27 2.50 33.44
N ALA A 59 20.35 2.73 34.37
CA ALA A 59 19.97 1.76 35.39
C ALA A 59 18.95 0.77 34.81
N SER A 60 19.24 -0.50 34.97
CA SER A 60 18.36 -1.64 34.74
C SER A 60 17.42 -1.83 35.94
N GLY A 61 16.15 -2.13 35.64
CA GLY A 61 15.23 -2.86 36.52
C GLY A 61 14.34 -2.04 37.46
N ALA A 62 13.03 -2.12 37.22
CA ALA A 62 12.03 -2.36 38.27
C ALA A 62 10.67 -2.73 37.63
N GLU A 63 10.26 -3.98 37.82
CA GLU A 63 8.86 -4.40 37.72
C GLU A 63 7.99 -3.59 38.69
N ALA A 64 6.80 -3.19 38.24
CA ALA A 64 5.80 -2.49 39.02
C ALA A 64 4.40 -2.97 38.59
N PRO A 65 3.38 -2.89 39.46
CA PRO A 65 2.55 -4.03 39.83
C PRO A 65 1.21 -4.09 39.09
N GLY A 66 0.60 -5.28 39.16
CA GLY A 66 -0.72 -5.57 38.61
C GLY A 66 -1.81 -4.62 39.09
N SER A 67 -2.61 -4.18 38.12
CA SER A 67 -3.89 -3.53 38.36
C SER A 67 -5.02 -4.54 38.20
N ALA A 68 -5.86 -4.57 39.24
CA ALA A 68 -7.00 -5.44 39.39
C ALA A 68 -8.16 -5.08 38.45
N GLY A 69 -8.82 -6.13 37.97
CA GLY A 69 -10.26 -6.27 37.77
C GLY A 69 -11.04 -5.09 37.17
N VAL A 70 -11.34 -5.19 35.87
CA VAL A 70 -12.52 -4.54 35.28
C VAL A 70 -13.48 -5.62 34.82
N GLU A 71 -14.69 -5.54 35.37
CA GLU A 71 -15.81 -6.47 35.23
C GLU A 71 -16.29 -6.55 33.77
N THR A 72 -16.24 -7.75 33.21
CA THR A 72 -16.94 -8.10 31.97
C THR A 72 -18.44 -8.25 32.25
N GLY A 73 -19.23 -7.27 31.83
CA GLY A 73 -20.69 -7.39 31.72
C GLY A 73 -21.08 -8.34 30.58
N SER A 74 -21.30 -9.62 30.90
CA SER A 74 -21.94 -10.57 30.00
C SER A 74 -23.44 -10.26 29.89
N ALA A 75 -23.86 -9.74 28.74
CA ALA A 75 -25.25 -9.75 28.33
C ALA A 75 -25.64 -11.17 27.91
N SER A 76 -26.46 -11.81 28.73
CA SER A 76 -27.08 -13.12 28.49
C SER A 76 -28.14 -13.02 27.38
N GLY A 77 -27.78 -13.45 26.16
CA GLY A 77 -28.71 -13.83 25.09
C GLY A 77 -29.06 -15.33 25.16
N PRO A 78 -30.22 -15.75 24.62
CA PRO A 78 -30.76 -17.09 24.85
C PRO A 78 -29.87 -18.19 24.23
N ARG A 79 -29.51 -19.17 25.07
CA ARG A 79 -28.86 -20.44 24.72
C ARG A 79 -29.64 -21.16 23.62
N ALA A 80 -29.05 -21.26 22.43
CA ALA A 80 -29.43 -22.27 21.45
C ALA A 80 -29.03 -23.66 22.00
N GLY A 81 -29.95 -24.61 21.88
CA GLY A 81 -29.92 -25.93 22.52
C GLY A 81 -28.71 -26.78 22.14
N VAL A 82 -28.22 -27.51 23.13
CA VAL A 82 -27.28 -28.62 23.00
C VAL A 82 -27.97 -29.74 22.23
N ALA A 83 -27.42 -30.10 21.06
CA ALA A 83 -27.90 -31.23 20.27
C ALA A 83 -27.62 -32.55 20.98
N ALA A 84 -28.65 -33.38 21.12
CA ALA A 84 -28.58 -34.72 21.68
C ALA A 84 -27.73 -35.67 20.80
N PRO A 85 -26.96 -36.59 21.38
CA PRO A 85 -26.28 -37.64 20.63
C PRO A 85 -27.25 -38.78 20.32
N GLY A 86 -27.42 -39.10 19.04
CA GLY A 86 -28.02 -40.36 18.60
C GLY A 86 -29.28 -40.23 17.75
N ALA A 87 -29.10 -39.90 16.47
CA ALA A 87 -30.03 -40.32 15.42
C ALA A 87 -29.22 -40.88 14.24
N PRO A 88 -29.54 -42.08 13.72
CA PRO A 88 -28.87 -42.63 12.55
C PRO A 88 -29.09 -41.70 11.35
N ALA A 89 -28.00 -41.35 10.66
CA ALA A 89 -28.04 -40.52 9.47
C ALA A 89 -28.93 -41.16 8.42
N ALA A 90 -30.09 -40.55 8.16
CA ALA A 90 -30.93 -40.91 7.03
C ALA A 90 -30.12 -40.71 5.75
N GLY A 91 -29.96 -41.77 4.96
CA GLY A 91 -29.23 -41.78 3.71
C GLY A 91 -29.71 -40.65 2.81
N GLY A 92 -28.84 -39.66 2.60
CA GLY A 92 -29.09 -38.57 1.69
C GLY A 92 -29.26 -39.12 0.29
N SER A 93 -30.47 -38.97 -0.27
CA SER A 93 -30.76 -39.22 -1.67
C SER A 93 -29.66 -38.63 -2.54
N ALA A 94 -29.03 -39.48 -3.36
CA ALA A 94 -28.13 -39.05 -4.40
C ALA A 94 -28.82 -37.92 -5.19
N ALA A 95 -28.24 -36.72 -5.12
CA ALA A 95 -28.73 -35.58 -5.86
C ALA A 95 -28.73 -35.95 -7.35
N THR A 96 -29.93 -36.23 -7.87
CA THR A 96 -30.19 -36.44 -9.30
C THR A 96 -29.61 -35.25 -10.04
N GLY A 97 -28.67 -35.55 -10.94
CA GLY A 97 -27.87 -34.57 -11.68
C GLY A 97 -28.73 -33.42 -12.18
N GLY A 98 -28.50 -32.24 -11.61
CA GLY A 98 -29.04 -31.00 -12.14
C GLY A 98 -28.64 -30.84 -13.61
N PRO A 99 -29.46 -30.15 -14.42
CA PRO A 99 -29.18 -29.95 -15.83
C PRO A 99 -27.74 -29.47 -16.02
N ALA A 100 -27.01 -30.12 -16.93
CA ALA A 100 -25.64 -29.77 -17.26
C ALA A 100 -25.59 -28.26 -17.53
N ALA A 101 -24.86 -27.53 -16.69
CA ALA A 101 -24.74 -26.09 -16.79
C ALA A 101 -24.30 -25.75 -18.22
N THR A 102 -25.13 -24.98 -18.93
CA THR A 102 -24.82 -24.49 -20.27
C THR A 102 -23.43 -23.86 -20.20
N SER A 103 -22.51 -24.31 -21.05
CA SER A 103 -21.13 -23.82 -21.01
C SER A 103 -21.14 -22.32 -21.29
N VAL A 104 -20.97 -21.52 -20.24
CA VAL A 104 -20.77 -20.07 -20.38
C VAL A 104 -19.38 -19.90 -20.97
N ASN A 105 -19.33 -19.65 -22.28
CA ASN A 105 -18.13 -19.17 -22.94
C ASN A 105 -18.15 -17.65 -22.83
N GLY A 106 -17.19 -17.11 -22.09
CA GLY A 106 -17.05 -15.68 -21.84
C GLY A 106 -15.62 -15.23 -22.15
N ARG A 107 -15.35 -13.94 -21.98
CA ARG A 107 -13.99 -13.41 -22.12
C ARG A 107 -13.05 -14.13 -21.15
N GLY A 108 -11.97 -14.71 -21.68
CA GLY A 108 -11.02 -15.51 -20.90
C GLY A 108 -11.62 -16.75 -20.24
N VAL A 109 -12.80 -17.21 -20.62
CA VAL A 109 -13.45 -18.40 -20.06
C VAL A 109 -13.82 -19.38 -21.17
N THR A 110 -13.30 -20.59 -21.08
CA THR A 110 -13.66 -21.71 -21.95
C THR A 110 -14.39 -22.80 -21.15
N GLY A 111 -14.73 -23.91 -21.81
CA GLY A 111 -15.26 -25.09 -21.12
C GLY A 111 -14.30 -25.69 -20.09
N THR A 112 -12.98 -25.49 -20.25
CA THR A 112 -11.95 -26.15 -19.44
C THR A 112 -10.98 -25.19 -18.75
N THR A 113 -10.95 -23.91 -19.16
CA THR A 113 -9.99 -22.93 -18.64
C THR A 113 -10.64 -21.61 -18.24
N LEU A 114 -9.97 -20.91 -17.32
CA LEU A 114 -10.25 -19.54 -16.93
C LEU A 114 -8.91 -18.77 -16.90
N THR A 115 -8.74 -17.82 -17.81
CA THR A 115 -7.51 -17.02 -17.94
C THR A 115 -7.57 -15.83 -17.00
N ILE A 116 -6.58 -15.70 -16.13
CA ILE A 116 -6.33 -14.49 -15.33
C ILE A 116 -5.11 -13.76 -15.88
N GLY A 117 -5.19 -12.44 -16.00
CA GLY A 117 -4.08 -11.59 -16.40
C GLY A 117 -3.48 -10.90 -15.19
N ALA A 118 -2.16 -10.74 -15.16
CA ALA A 118 -1.52 -9.74 -14.33
C ALA A 118 -0.61 -8.84 -15.15
N ALA A 119 -0.53 -7.56 -14.77
CA ALA A 119 0.45 -6.66 -15.35
C ALA A 119 1.52 -6.37 -14.29
N ILE A 120 2.72 -6.92 -14.51
CA ILE A 120 3.79 -6.98 -13.51
C ILE A 120 4.94 -6.07 -13.94
N ALA A 121 5.29 -5.12 -13.08
CA ALA A 121 6.42 -4.24 -13.31
C ALA A 121 7.75 -5.00 -13.15
N SER A 122 8.60 -4.89 -14.16
CA SER A 122 9.99 -5.32 -14.14
C SER A 122 10.91 -4.14 -13.78
N GLY A 123 12.12 -4.42 -13.30
CA GLY A 123 13.11 -3.39 -12.95
C GLY A 123 12.88 -2.67 -11.62
N THR A 124 11.91 -3.11 -10.80
CA THR A 124 11.60 -2.52 -9.48
C THR A 124 12.75 -2.65 -8.49
N GLU A 125 13.58 -3.69 -8.59
CA GLU A 125 14.80 -3.86 -7.79
C GLU A 125 15.80 -2.73 -8.03
N ALA A 126 15.99 -2.30 -9.28
CA ALA A 126 16.91 -1.22 -9.62
C ALA A 126 16.46 0.11 -8.99
N VAL A 127 15.14 0.36 -8.99
CA VAL A 127 14.54 1.53 -8.34
C VAL A 127 14.67 1.44 -6.83
N GLY A 128 14.33 0.30 -6.22
CA GLY A 128 14.50 0.09 -4.78
C GLY A 128 15.95 0.31 -4.33
N ASN A 129 16.92 -0.24 -5.08
CA ASN A 129 18.33 -0.06 -4.82
C ASN A 129 18.78 1.41 -4.95
N ALA A 130 18.22 2.17 -5.91
CA ALA A 130 18.50 3.61 -6.04
C ALA A 130 18.03 4.43 -4.82
N PHE A 131 16.98 3.98 -4.14
CA PHE A 131 16.49 4.57 -2.89
C PHE A 131 17.08 3.93 -1.62
N GLY A 132 18.10 3.07 -1.76
CA GLY A 132 18.74 2.39 -0.62
C GLY A 132 17.89 1.30 0.03
N ILE A 133 16.82 0.84 -0.62
CA ILE A 133 15.96 -0.24 -0.15
C ILE A 133 16.50 -1.57 -0.70
N SER A 134 17.27 -2.29 0.14
CA SER A 134 17.73 -3.64 -0.20
C SER A 134 16.61 -4.68 -0.03
N GLY A 135 16.49 -5.61 -0.98
CA GLY A 135 15.55 -6.73 -0.89
C GLY A 135 14.12 -6.41 -1.34
N ALA A 136 13.86 -5.17 -1.78
CA ALA A 136 12.68 -4.87 -2.58
C ALA A 136 12.74 -5.71 -3.86
N GLY A 137 11.73 -6.57 -4.09
CA GLY A 137 11.69 -7.47 -5.24
C GLY A 137 12.29 -8.86 -5.03
N SER A 138 12.68 -9.23 -3.80
CA SER A 138 13.35 -10.50 -3.47
C SER A 138 12.63 -11.79 -3.93
N ILE A 139 11.35 -11.72 -4.29
CA ILE A 139 10.61 -12.81 -4.91
C ILE A 139 10.04 -12.32 -6.24
N PRO A 140 10.40 -12.96 -7.39
CA PRO A 140 9.80 -12.63 -8.67
C PRO A 140 8.29 -12.85 -8.61
N GLU A 141 7.52 -11.79 -8.85
CA GLU A 141 6.07 -11.81 -8.64
C GLU A 141 5.37 -12.86 -9.51
N GLU A 142 5.86 -13.09 -10.73
CA GLU A 142 5.39 -14.13 -11.63
C GLU A 142 5.45 -15.53 -10.98
N LYS A 143 6.46 -15.81 -10.16
CA LYS A 143 6.59 -17.08 -9.43
C LYS A 143 5.54 -17.21 -8.33
N MET A 144 5.17 -16.12 -7.68
CA MET A 144 4.09 -16.12 -6.68
C MET A 144 2.74 -16.43 -7.34
N TRP A 145 2.43 -15.79 -8.47
CA TRP A 145 1.22 -16.08 -9.25
C TRP A 145 1.19 -17.53 -9.76
N GLN A 146 2.29 -18.02 -10.31
CA GLN A 146 2.41 -19.42 -10.77
C GLN A 146 2.17 -20.41 -9.63
N ALA A 147 2.68 -20.13 -8.41
CA ALA A 147 2.45 -20.98 -7.25
C ALA A 147 0.97 -21.03 -6.86
N VAL A 148 0.29 -19.89 -6.80
CA VAL A 148 -1.16 -19.82 -6.51
C VAL A 148 -1.97 -20.56 -7.57
N VAL A 149 -1.69 -20.32 -8.85
CA VAL A 149 -2.38 -20.99 -9.97
C VAL A 149 -2.16 -22.50 -9.93
N THR A 150 -0.94 -22.94 -9.63
CA THR A 150 -0.61 -24.37 -9.48
C THR A 150 -1.39 -25.00 -8.34
N ASP A 151 -1.48 -24.33 -7.18
CA ASP A 151 -2.22 -24.84 -6.03
C ASP A 151 -3.73 -24.96 -6.32
N VAL A 152 -4.34 -23.90 -6.85
CA VAL A 152 -5.77 -23.91 -7.25
C VAL A 152 -6.05 -25.00 -8.30
N ASN A 153 -5.16 -25.16 -9.27
CA ASN A 153 -5.30 -26.19 -10.29
C ASN A 153 -5.12 -27.60 -9.74
N ARG A 154 -4.28 -27.78 -8.71
CA ARG A 154 -4.10 -29.06 -8.02
C ARG A 154 -5.37 -29.49 -7.29
N THR A 155 -6.15 -28.56 -6.76
CA THR A 155 -7.43 -28.84 -6.06
C THR A 155 -8.64 -28.93 -6.99
N GLY A 156 -8.43 -29.03 -8.31
CA GLY A 156 -9.51 -29.19 -9.30
C GLY A 156 -9.88 -27.91 -10.06
N GLY A 157 -9.25 -26.78 -9.75
CA GLY A 157 -9.52 -25.50 -10.41
C GLY A 157 -10.76 -24.78 -9.88
N VAL A 158 -11.23 -23.76 -10.60
CA VAL A 158 -12.41 -22.97 -10.24
C VAL A 158 -13.61 -23.50 -11.01
N LEU A 159 -14.61 -24.05 -10.30
CA LEU A 159 -15.81 -24.65 -10.91
C LEU A 159 -15.44 -25.69 -12.00
N GLY A 160 -14.40 -26.49 -11.73
CA GLY A 160 -13.88 -27.52 -12.66
C GLY A 160 -13.01 -27.00 -13.81
N ARG A 161 -12.75 -25.69 -13.90
CA ARG A 161 -11.87 -25.10 -14.92
C ARG A 161 -10.48 -24.82 -14.37
N LYS A 162 -9.46 -25.12 -15.16
CA LYS A 162 -8.07 -24.78 -14.82
C LYS A 162 -7.83 -23.28 -14.98
N LEU A 163 -7.20 -22.67 -13.99
CA LEU A 163 -6.65 -21.34 -14.11
C LEU A 163 -5.48 -21.35 -15.10
N VAL A 164 -5.48 -20.40 -16.02
CA VAL A 164 -4.35 -20.09 -16.90
C VAL A 164 -3.87 -18.70 -16.51
N PHE A 165 -2.58 -18.57 -16.21
CA PHE A 165 -1.99 -17.29 -15.86
C PHE A 165 -1.30 -16.67 -17.07
N TYR A 166 -1.60 -15.41 -17.32
CA TYR A 166 -0.94 -14.60 -18.32
C TYR A 166 -0.32 -13.37 -17.65
N ASN A 167 0.95 -13.11 -17.96
CA ASN A 167 1.70 -11.96 -17.44
C ASN A 167 1.99 -10.97 -18.57
N HIS A 168 1.47 -9.76 -18.44
CA HIS A 168 1.88 -8.60 -19.23
C HIS A 168 3.03 -7.90 -18.50
N GLY A 169 4.25 -8.05 -19.02
CA GLY A 169 5.42 -7.39 -18.45
C GLY A 169 5.36 -5.88 -18.69
N ILE A 170 5.45 -5.09 -17.62
CA ILE A 170 5.58 -3.63 -17.71
C ILE A 170 7.04 -3.26 -17.45
N ASP A 171 7.65 -2.46 -18.31
CA ASP A 171 8.91 -1.80 -17.97
C ASP A 171 8.61 -0.58 -17.08
N PHE A 172 9.12 -0.59 -15.84
CA PHE A 172 8.78 0.45 -14.88
C PHE A 172 9.27 1.85 -15.31
N ALA A 173 10.41 1.93 -15.99
CA ALA A 173 10.91 3.21 -16.50
C ALA A 173 9.99 3.80 -17.58
N SER A 174 9.53 2.96 -18.52
CA SER A 174 8.55 3.33 -19.55
C SER A 174 7.22 3.75 -18.95
N TYR A 175 6.74 3.03 -17.93
CA TYR A 175 5.53 3.39 -17.18
C TYR A 175 5.65 4.78 -16.54
N VAL A 176 6.77 5.07 -15.87
CA VAL A 176 6.99 6.40 -15.26
C VAL A 176 7.06 7.50 -16.33
N ALA A 177 7.67 7.22 -17.48
CA ALA A 177 7.79 8.18 -18.57
C ALA A 177 6.46 8.43 -19.30
N ASN A 178 5.61 7.42 -19.47
CA ASN A 178 4.35 7.54 -20.19
C ASN A 178 3.27 6.55 -19.66
N PRO A 179 2.66 6.85 -18.50
CA PRO A 179 1.72 5.93 -17.87
C PRO A 179 0.47 5.67 -18.72
N ALA A 180 -0.05 6.70 -19.40
CA ALA A 180 -1.23 6.59 -20.25
C ALA A 180 -1.03 5.61 -21.41
N GLN A 181 0.15 5.60 -22.03
CA GLN A 181 0.49 4.62 -23.06
C GLN A 181 0.53 3.20 -22.49
N THR A 182 1.21 3.00 -21.36
CA THR A 182 1.28 1.69 -20.69
C THR A 182 -0.11 1.14 -20.36
N TYR A 183 -1.03 1.98 -19.87
CA TYR A 183 -2.41 1.53 -19.61
C TYR A 183 -3.13 1.12 -20.90
N GLY A 184 -2.95 1.87 -21.98
CA GLY A 184 -3.51 1.54 -23.30
C GLY A 184 -3.00 0.20 -23.83
N GLU A 185 -1.70 -0.08 -23.65
CA GLU A 185 -1.06 -1.34 -24.05
C GLU A 185 -1.60 -2.54 -23.24
N ILE A 186 -1.65 -2.44 -21.92
CA ILE A 186 -2.23 -3.48 -21.04
C ILE A 186 -3.67 -3.77 -21.45
N CYS A 187 -4.45 -2.71 -21.68
CA CYS A 187 -5.84 -2.79 -22.09
C CYS A 187 -6.03 -3.50 -23.44
N ALA A 188 -5.26 -3.11 -24.45
CA ALA A 188 -5.33 -3.70 -25.76
C ALA A 188 -4.95 -5.19 -25.70
N ASP A 189 -3.85 -5.50 -25.01
CA ASP A 189 -3.35 -6.87 -24.89
C ASP A 189 -4.36 -7.78 -24.17
N PHE A 190 -4.88 -7.37 -23.01
CA PHE A 190 -5.90 -8.15 -22.29
C PHE A 190 -7.24 -8.25 -23.02
N LYS A 191 -7.52 -7.33 -23.95
CA LYS A 191 -8.78 -7.31 -24.70
C LYS A 191 -8.70 -8.10 -26.00
N ASP A 192 -7.63 -7.94 -26.75
CA ASP A 192 -7.56 -8.33 -28.15
C ASP A 192 -6.64 -9.54 -28.36
N ASP A 193 -5.46 -9.55 -27.73
CA ASP A 193 -4.44 -10.59 -27.95
C ASP A 193 -4.52 -11.75 -26.94
N HIS A 194 -4.71 -11.41 -25.67
CA HIS A 194 -4.79 -12.36 -24.55
C HIS A 194 -6.05 -12.10 -23.70
N PRO A 195 -7.25 -12.49 -24.17
CA PRO A 195 -8.49 -12.27 -23.45
C PRO A 195 -8.47 -12.83 -22.01
N VAL A 196 -8.63 -11.95 -21.02
CA VAL A 196 -8.64 -12.34 -19.59
C VAL A 196 -10.02 -12.23 -18.96
N PHE A 197 -10.36 -13.19 -18.10
CA PHE A 197 -11.56 -13.16 -17.28
C PHE A 197 -11.47 -12.03 -16.26
N ALA A 198 -10.37 -11.97 -15.51
CA ALA A 198 -10.08 -10.94 -14.52
C ALA A 198 -8.62 -10.48 -14.66
N ALA A 199 -8.40 -9.20 -14.40
CA ALA A 199 -7.08 -8.57 -14.43
C ALA A 199 -6.63 -8.21 -13.01
N PHE A 200 -5.42 -8.59 -12.66
CA PHE A 200 -4.77 -8.30 -11.38
C PHE A 200 -3.65 -7.30 -11.64
N ILE A 201 -3.78 -6.07 -11.17
CA ILE A 201 -2.78 -5.01 -11.45
C ILE A 201 -2.57 -4.18 -10.19
N TYR A 202 -1.33 -3.87 -9.85
CA TYR A 202 -1.03 -3.12 -8.62
C TYR A 202 -1.44 -1.63 -8.71
N ILE A 203 -1.53 -1.08 -9.93
CA ILE A 203 -1.82 0.33 -10.22
C ILE A 203 -3.32 0.54 -10.39
N ALA A 204 -3.94 1.36 -9.54
CA ALA A 204 -5.39 1.58 -9.52
C ALA A 204 -5.87 2.79 -10.34
N ASP A 205 -5.29 2.99 -11.53
CA ASP A 205 -5.52 4.18 -12.36
C ASP A 205 -6.96 4.26 -12.92
N PRO A 206 -7.62 5.43 -12.93
CA PRO A 206 -8.97 5.60 -13.49
C PRO A 206 -9.14 5.14 -14.94
N ASP A 207 -8.15 5.36 -15.82
CA ASP A 207 -8.25 4.97 -17.23
C ASP A 207 -8.22 3.45 -17.39
N LEU A 208 -7.35 2.79 -16.61
CA LEU A 208 -7.27 1.34 -16.55
C LEU A 208 -8.55 0.72 -15.96
N ARG A 209 -9.09 1.31 -14.88
CA ARG A 209 -10.40 0.92 -14.29
C ARG A 209 -11.53 1.01 -15.33
N SER A 210 -11.61 2.14 -16.05
CA SER A 210 -12.63 2.39 -17.07
C SER A 210 -12.51 1.43 -18.24
N CYS A 211 -11.30 1.18 -18.70
CA CYS A 211 -11.02 0.25 -19.77
C CYS A 211 -11.46 -1.20 -19.42
N LEU A 212 -10.99 -1.73 -18.28
CA LEU A 212 -11.30 -3.10 -17.85
C LEU A 212 -12.80 -3.30 -17.61
N ALA A 213 -13.47 -2.30 -17.03
CA ALA A 213 -14.91 -2.33 -16.87
C ALA A 213 -15.66 -2.34 -18.21
N LYS A 214 -15.25 -1.53 -19.21
CA LYS A 214 -15.86 -1.49 -20.54
C LYS A 214 -15.74 -2.82 -21.29
N MET A 215 -14.64 -3.56 -21.10
CA MET A 215 -14.46 -4.88 -21.70
C MET A 215 -15.10 -6.03 -20.90
N GLY A 216 -15.70 -5.72 -19.75
CA GLY A 216 -16.42 -6.68 -18.90
C GLY A 216 -15.50 -7.57 -18.06
N SER A 217 -14.26 -7.16 -17.79
CA SER A 217 -13.31 -7.90 -16.97
C SER A 217 -13.18 -7.24 -15.60
N PRO A 218 -13.44 -7.96 -14.49
CA PRO A 218 -13.14 -7.45 -13.15
C PRO A 218 -11.68 -7.07 -13.02
N PHE A 219 -11.46 -5.91 -12.41
CA PHE A 219 -10.16 -5.40 -12.05
C PHE A 219 -9.93 -5.59 -10.56
N VAL A 220 -8.90 -6.36 -10.23
CA VAL A 220 -8.44 -6.60 -8.87
C VAL A 220 -7.13 -5.83 -8.63
N VAL A 221 -7.20 -4.82 -7.78
CA VAL A 221 -6.00 -4.13 -7.29
C VAL A 221 -5.38 -4.97 -6.18
N TYR A 222 -4.14 -5.42 -6.40
CA TYR A 222 -3.37 -6.15 -5.39
C TYR A 222 -2.18 -5.31 -4.89
N GLY A 223 -1.49 -5.81 -3.87
CA GLY A 223 -0.36 -5.11 -3.25
C GLY A 223 -0.79 -4.31 -2.01
N SER A 224 0.16 -3.67 -1.34
CA SER A 224 -0.10 -2.98 -0.07
C SER A 224 -0.33 -1.48 -0.30
N PHE A 225 -1.37 -0.94 0.35
CA PHE A 225 -1.65 0.50 0.53
C PHE A 225 -2.20 1.29 -0.67
N SER A 226 -2.86 0.63 -1.64
CA SER A 226 -3.64 1.40 -2.63
C SER A 226 -4.87 2.02 -1.95
N THR A 227 -4.92 3.35 -1.93
CA THR A 227 -6.07 4.10 -1.42
C THR A 227 -6.78 4.79 -2.57
N MET A 228 -8.10 4.77 -2.58
CA MET A 228 -8.92 5.38 -3.63
C MET A 228 -10.14 6.04 -2.99
N PRO A 229 -10.77 7.03 -3.64
CA PRO A 229 -12.02 7.59 -3.13
C PRO A 229 -13.12 6.52 -3.17
N GLU A 230 -14.07 6.54 -2.22
CA GLU A 230 -15.21 5.61 -2.21
C GLU A 230 -16.03 5.66 -3.52
N ALA A 231 -16.02 6.79 -4.22
CA ALA A 231 -16.60 6.92 -5.56
C ALA A 231 -16.01 5.91 -6.56
N ALA A 232 -14.71 5.61 -6.50
CA ALA A 232 -14.03 4.68 -7.39
C ALA A 232 -14.65 3.27 -7.37
N PHE A 233 -15.08 2.81 -6.18
CA PHE A 233 -15.73 1.52 -6.00
C PHE A 233 -17.17 1.46 -6.48
N ARG A 234 -17.80 2.61 -6.78
CA ARG A 234 -19.16 2.71 -7.30
C ARG A 234 -19.19 2.97 -8.81
N GLU A 235 -18.05 3.33 -9.40
CA GLU A 235 -17.92 3.50 -10.84
C GLU A 235 -18.31 2.22 -11.58
N HIS A 236 -18.80 2.38 -12.81
CA HIS A 236 -19.21 1.26 -13.67
C HIS A 236 -20.21 0.28 -13.03
N GLY A 237 -21.07 0.77 -12.14
CA GLY A 237 -22.06 -0.06 -11.43
C GLY A 237 -21.50 -0.85 -10.25
N GLY A 238 -20.29 -0.53 -9.80
CA GLY A 238 -19.68 -1.04 -8.57
C GLY A 238 -19.34 -2.53 -8.54
N SER A 239 -19.31 -3.19 -9.71
CA SER A 239 -19.09 -4.63 -9.82
C SER A 239 -17.75 -5.02 -10.46
N TYR A 240 -16.95 -4.03 -10.88
CA TYR A 240 -15.72 -4.24 -11.66
C TYR A 240 -14.43 -3.84 -10.95
N LEU A 241 -14.48 -3.26 -9.76
CA LEU A 241 -13.29 -2.92 -8.99
C LEU A 241 -13.28 -3.67 -7.66
N TYR A 242 -12.21 -4.41 -7.41
CA TYR A 242 -11.96 -5.13 -6.16
C TYR A 242 -10.58 -4.74 -5.65
N ALA A 243 -10.47 -4.26 -4.41
CA ALA A 243 -9.19 -3.91 -3.80
C ALA A 243 -9.14 -4.50 -2.39
N PRO A 244 -8.92 -5.82 -2.24
CA PRO A 244 -9.02 -6.51 -0.94
C PRO A 244 -8.03 -5.99 0.11
N SER A 245 -6.89 -5.47 -0.33
CA SER A 245 -5.86 -4.83 0.52
C SER A 245 -5.95 -3.30 0.53
N GLY A 246 -6.94 -2.73 -0.16
CA GLY A 246 -7.16 -1.29 -0.25
C GLY A 246 -8.06 -0.76 0.86
N ILE A 247 -7.97 0.55 1.09
CA ILE A 247 -8.85 1.30 2.00
C ILE A 247 -9.33 2.55 1.27
N SER A 248 -10.61 2.93 1.44
CA SER A 248 -11.08 4.17 0.83
C SER A 248 -10.43 5.39 1.48
N HIS A 249 -10.28 6.48 0.74
CA HIS A 249 -9.81 7.77 1.27
C HIS A 249 -10.62 8.18 2.49
N GLU A 250 -11.94 8.03 2.42
CA GLU A 250 -12.87 8.30 3.52
C GLU A 250 -12.56 7.47 4.77
N ARG A 251 -12.37 6.16 4.60
CA ARG A 251 -12.14 5.27 5.74
C ARG A 251 -10.75 5.51 6.33
N LEU A 252 -9.74 5.77 5.51
CA LEU A 252 -8.41 6.12 5.97
C LEU A 252 -8.45 7.44 6.75
N ALA A 253 -9.08 8.48 6.20
CA ALA A 253 -9.19 9.78 6.84
C ALA A 253 -9.89 9.69 8.22
N ASP A 254 -10.97 8.91 8.32
CA ASP A 254 -11.68 8.70 9.58
C ASP A 254 -10.78 8.02 10.62
N LEU A 255 -10.12 6.92 10.26
CA LEU A 255 -9.21 6.20 11.16
C LEU A 255 -8.04 7.07 11.63
N PHE A 256 -7.43 7.82 10.72
CA PHE A 256 -6.30 8.68 11.03
C PHE A 256 -6.71 9.84 11.95
N VAL A 257 -7.82 10.53 11.66
CA VAL A 257 -8.32 11.61 12.53
C VAL A 257 -8.73 11.07 13.91
N GLN A 258 -9.34 9.88 13.99
CA GLN A 258 -9.59 9.23 15.28
C GLN A 258 -8.30 8.95 16.04
N SER A 259 -7.26 8.46 15.36
CA SER A 259 -5.95 8.20 15.97
C SER A 259 -5.31 9.49 16.49
N LEU A 260 -5.36 10.60 15.74
CA LEU A 260 -4.85 11.90 16.20
C LEU A 260 -5.52 12.33 17.51
N LEU A 261 -6.85 12.24 17.59
CA LEU A 261 -7.58 12.60 18.80
C LEU A 261 -7.29 11.65 19.96
N ALA A 262 -7.22 10.35 19.71
CA ALA A 262 -6.95 9.35 20.74
C ALA A 262 -5.53 9.46 21.33
N ASN A 263 -4.59 10.04 20.58
CA ASN A 263 -3.21 10.27 20.99
C ASN A 263 -2.95 11.73 21.39
N ASP A 264 -4.00 12.49 21.72
CA ASP A 264 -3.87 13.84 22.27
C ASP A 264 -3.12 14.84 21.36
N PHE A 265 -3.03 14.59 20.05
CA PHE A 265 -2.38 15.50 19.08
C PHE A 265 -3.08 16.85 18.99
N THR A 266 -4.28 16.96 19.53
CA THR A 266 -5.07 18.20 19.58
C THR A 266 -4.99 18.92 20.92
N GLN A 267 -4.29 18.37 21.92
CA GLN A 267 -4.01 19.09 23.16
C GLN A 267 -3.10 20.28 22.88
N LYS A 268 -3.18 21.31 23.74
CA LYS A 268 -2.39 22.54 23.63
C LYS A 268 -0.89 22.24 23.47
N TRP A 269 -0.22 22.98 22.60
CA TRP A 269 1.16 22.73 22.19
C TRP A 269 2.05 23.95 22.39
N ASN A 270 3.33 23.73 22.69
CA ASN A 270 4.37 24.75 22.73
C ASN A 270 5.36 24.46 21.59
N THR A 271 5.34 25.30 20.56
CA THR A 271 6.21 25.17 19.39
C THR A 271 7.69 25.44 19.72
N THR A 272 7.98 26.22 20.76
CA THR A 272 9.36 26.50 21.20
C THR A 272 10.00 25.29 21.88
N SER A 273 9.23 24.55 22.69
CA SER A 273 9.74 23.38 23.41
C SER A 273 9.46 22.04 22.73
N GLY A 274 8.67 22.02 21.64
CA GLY A 274 8.30 20.80 20.93
C GLY A 274 7.48 19.82 21.78
N GLY A 275 6.58 20.32 22.63
CA GLY A 275 5.79 19.50 23.55
C GLY A 275 4.50 20.16 24.01
N PRO A 276 3.81 19.60 25.02
CA PRO A 276 2.60 20.18 25.59
C PRO A 276 2.80 21.64 26.02
N GLY A 277 1.80 22.50 25.77
CA GLY A 277 1.87 23.94 26.01
C GLY A 277 0.55 24.57 26.43
N ILE A 278 0.46 25.90 26.32
CA ILE A 278 -0.78 26.64 26.62
C ILE A 278 -1.53 27.12 25.37
N GLU A 279 -0.84 27.14 24.22
CA GLU A 279 -1.38 27.63 22.96
C GLU A 279 -2.27 26.58 22.28
N PRO A 280 -3.34 26.98 21.59
CA PRO A 280 -4.14 26.07 20.78
C PRO A 280 -3.28 25.40 19.70
N THR A 281 -3.47 24.09 19.53
CA THR A 281 -2.76 23.35 18.49
C THR A 281 -3.29 23.68 17.10
N LYS A 282 -2.36 23.78 16.15
CA LYS A 282 -2.64 24.05 14.74
C LYS A 282 -2.24 22.83 13.93
N LEU A 283 -3.14 22.38 13.06
CA LEU A 283 -2.88 21.29 12.13
C LEU A 283 -2.52 21.88 10.76
N GLY A 284 -1.37 21.51 10.22
CA GLY A 284 -0.99 21.77 8.84
C GLY A 284 -1.10 20.49 8.01
N VAL A 285 -1.27 20.62 6.70
CA VAL A 285 -1.15 19.49 5.77
C VAL A 285 -0.36 19.88 4.54
N ILE A 286 0.47 18.96 4.09
CA ILE A 286 1.26 19.09 2.86
C ILE A 286 0.87 17.92 1.97
N HIS A 287 0.47 18.18 0.72
CA HIS A 287 0.14 17.12 -0.24
C HIS A 287 0.47 17.55 -1.68
N ALA A 288 0.64 16.56 -2.56
CA ALA A 288 0.86 16.83 -3.98
C ALA A 288 -0.44 17.36 -4.63
N ASP A 289 -0.30 18.19 -5.68
CA ASP A 289 -1.43 18.63 -6.51
C ASP A 289 -1.78 17.57 -7.55
N THR A 290 -2.33 16.45 -7.10
CA THR A 290 -2.87 15.41 -7.98
C THR A 290 -4.33 15.16 -7.65
N PRO A 291 -5.16 14.73 -8.63
CA PRO A 291 -6.57 14.43 -8.36
C PRO A 291 -6.79 13.47 -7.19
N ASP A 292 -5.93 12.44 -7.07
CA ASP A 292 -6.01 11.46 -5.97
C ASP A 292 -5.70 12.10 -4.60
N GLN A 293 -4.60 12.85 -4.49
CA GLN A 293 -4.21 13.51 -3.24
C GLN A 293 -5.20 14.62 -2.85
N ASN A 294 -5.76 15.33 -3.82
CA ASN A 294 -6.80 16.33 -3.60
C ASN A 294 -8.10 15.69 -3.05
N ASN A 295 -8.47 14.50 -3.53
CA ASN A 295 -9.61 13.74 -3.00
C ASN A 295 -9.34 13.27 -1.56
N LEU A 296 -8.15 12.77 -1.27
CA LEU A 296 -7.76 12.36 0.08
C LEU A 296 -7.72 13.55 1.06
N TYR A 297 -7.16 14.68 0.66
CA TYR A 297 -7.21 15.93 1.42
C TYR A 297 -8.65 16.37 1.71
N ALA A 298 -9.53 16.31 0.72
CA ALA A 298 -10.95 16.61 0.91
C ALA A 298 -11.61 15.65 1.92
N ALA A 299 -11.25 14.37 1.92
CA ALA A 299 -11.71 13.41 2.93
C ALA A 299 -11.22 13.80 4.35
N TYR A 300 -9.94 14.12 4.52
CA TYR A 300 -9.40 14.60 5.79
C TYR A 300 -10.12 15.86 6.31
N ARG A 301 -10.34 16.83 5.43
CA ARG A 301 -11.08 18.06 5.80
C ARG A 301 -12.49 17.76 6.31
N ARG A 302 -13.22 16.88 5.63
CA ARG A 302 -14.57 16.48 6.07
C ARG A 302 -14.50 15.80 7.44
N GLU A 303 -13.57 14.88 7.65
CA GLU A 303 -13.46 14.15 8.91
C GLU A 303 -13.02 15.01 10.10
N LEU A 304 -12.12 15.97 9.89
CA LEU A 304 -11.77 16.96 10.91
C LEU A 304 -12.95 17.88 11.24
N ALA A 305 -13.68 18.35 10.21
CA ALA A 305 -14.81 19.26 10.40
C ALA A 305 -15.93 18.62 11.24
N LYS A 306 -16.19 17.31 11.08
CA LYS A 306 -17.13 16.56 11.94
C LYS A 306 -16.80 16.62 13.44
N ARG A 307 -15.55 16.92 13.78
CA ARG A 307 -15.01 16.97 15.14
C ARG A 307 -14.68 18.40 15.59
N GLY A 308 -15.08 19.42 14.83
CA GLY A 308 -14.82 20.83 15.14
C GLY A 308 -13.38 21.29 14.87
N TRP A 309 -12.62 20.53 14.08
CA TRP A 309 -11.25 20.88 13.70
C TRP A 309 -11.16 21.30 12.24
N THR A 310 -10.15 22.12 11.93
CA THR A 310 -9.78 22.51 10.57
C THR A 310 -8.26 22.53 10.44
N PHE A 311 -7.75 22.39 9.22
CA PHE A 311 -6.37 22.72 8.95
C PHE A 311 -6.18 24.23 9.08
N ALA A 312 -5.15 24.64 9.82
CA ALA A 312 -4.72 26.03 9.95
C ALA A 312 -3.88 26.48 8.76
N ASP A 313 -3.21 25.52 8.09
CA ASP A 313 -2.41 25.75 6.90
C ASP A 313 -2.49 24.56 5.93
N THR A 314 -2.33 24.82 4.64
CA THR A 314 -2.29 23.80 3.59
C THR A 314 -1.25 24.19 2.57
N VAL A 315 -0.24 23.34 2.40
CA VAL A 315 0.78 23.49 1.35
C VAL A 315 0.49 22.45 0.29
N THR A 316 0.18 22.91 -0.91
CA THR A 316 0.07 22.06 -2.08
C THR A 316 1.31 22.24 -2.95
N TYR A 317 1.95 21.14 -3.36
CA TYR A 317 3.10 21.20 -4.26
C TYR A 317 2.81 20.49 -5.58
N SER A 318 3.22 21.10 -6.68
CA SER A 318 3.29 20.45 -7.98
C SER A 318 4.69 19.87 -8.14
N GLY A 319 4.77 18.55 -8.25
CA GLY A 319 6.03 17.84 -8.40
C GLY A 319 5.82 16.57 -9.20
N SER A 320 6.27 16.62 -10.45
CA SER A 320 6.74 15.46 -11.23
C SER A 320 8.25 15.49 -11.21
#